data_AF-A0A8T4ZJ88-F1
#
_entry.id   AF-A0A8T4ZJ88-F1
#
_cell.length_a   1.000
_cell.length_b   1.000
_cell.length_c   1.000
_cell.angle_alpha   90.00
_cell.angle_beta   90.00
_cell.angle_gamma   90.00
#
_symmetry.space_group_name_H-M   'P 1'
#
loop_
_entity.id
_entity.type
_entity.pdbx_description
1 polymer ?
#
loop_
_entity_poly.entity_id
_entity_poly.type
_entity_poly.pdbx_seq_one_letter_code
_entity_poly.pdbx_strand_id
1 'polypeptide(L)'
;ATPYGYLHVVEMNTNDTVLLLRFRIEFFRKEKYIKIETYITNIGSNPIEDLEYKRFVDWDVWYPLLKSFDNYWGMDDIRKPGLNLAVAFLNETIAPGSVYMGFASLERPTDYDFGWDDYTSRGISDPVKASISIDGKTSLYGDYCAIYDWVLGRLDPGETKAVHMIYAAGDTLEELEGNVEKALQQYAPVGGVVVQSAELNLLIINFTITAAIAAAFMTATIVVLRKRINT
;
A
#
# COMPACT_ATOMS: atom_id res chain seq x y z
N ALA A 1 10.11 2.25 -25.39
CA ALA A 1 10.50 0.85 -25.09
C ALA A 1 9.90 0.51 -23.73
N THR A 2 9.06 -0.52 -23.62
CA THR A 2 8.46 -0.96 -22.34
C THR A 2 9.43 -1.93 -21.65
N PRO A 3 10.22 -1.48 -20.66
CA PRO A 3 11.34 -2.28 -20.16
C PRO A 3 10.86 -3.17 -19.01
N TYR A 4 10.27 -4.32 -19.37
CA TYR A 4 10.06 -5.49 -18.51
C TYR A 4 9.50 -5.22 -17.10
N GLY A 5 8.24 -4.80 -17.05
CA GLY A 5 7.37 -5.00 -15.90
C GLY A 5 6.73 -6.39 -15.97
N TYR A 6 6.85 -7.25 -14.96
CA TYR A 6 5.95 -8.41 -14.84
C TYR A 6 4.63 -7.89 -14.30
N LEU A 7 3.58 -7.92 -15.12
CA LEU A 7 2.23 -7.56 -14.70
C LEU A 7 1.51 -8.81 -14.22
N HIS A 8 1.09 -8.79 -12.96
CA HIS A 8 0.16 -9.75 -12.39
C HIS A 8 -1.18 -9.08 -12.19
N VAL A 9 -2.26 -9.76 -12.57
CA VAL A 9 -3.63 -9.33 -12.30
C VAL A 9 -4.26 -10.30 -11.33
N VAL A 10 -4.76 -9.79 -10.21
CA VAL A 10 -5.51 -10.55 -9.21
C VAL A 10 -6.91 -9.96 -9.15
N GLU A 11 -7.91 -10.83 -9.28
CA GLU A 11 -9.31 -10.46 -9.15
C GLU A 11 -9.94 -11.20 -7.99
N MET A 12 -10.77 -10.49 -7.22
CA MET A 12 -11.53 -11.10 -6.13
C MET A 12 -12.86 -10.38 -5.95
N ASN A 13 -13.89 -11.14 -5.62
CA ASN A 13 -15.18 -10.59 -5.24
C ASN A 13 -15.29 -10.51 -3.72
N THR A 14 -16.06 -9.53 -3.22
CA THR A 14 -16.52 -9.59 -1.84
C THR A 14 -17.45 -10.80 -1.65
N ASN A 15 -17.55 -11.30 -0.41
CA ASN A 15 -18.38 -12.48 -0.09
C ASN A 15 -19.88 -12.26 -0.38
N ASP A 16 -20.35 -11.01 -0.30
CA ASP A 16 -21.71 -10.62 -0.70
C ASP A 16 -21.86 -10.46 -2.23
N THR A 17 -20.79 -10.65 -3.00
CA THR A 17 -20.70 -10.53 -4.46
C THR A 17 -21.11 -9.16 -5.01
N VAL A 18 -21.06 -8.10 -4.20
CA VAL A 18 -21.42 -6.75 -4.63
C VAL A 18 -20.22 -5.98 -5.21
N LEU A 19 -19.01 -6.27 -4.77
CA LEU A 19 -17.80 -5.60 -5.24
C LEU A 19 -16.85 -6.58 -5.92
N LEU A 20 -16.29 -6.17 -7.05
CA LEU A 20 -15.12 -6.78 -7.67
C LEU A 20 -13.91 -5.88 -7.40
N LEU A 21 -12.86 -6.47 -6.82
CA LEU A 21 -11.56 -5.85 -6.67
C LEU A 21 -10.61 -6.45 -7.69
N ARG A 22 -9.98 -5.59 -8.48
CA ARG A 22 -8.92 -5.96 -9.42
C ARG A 22 -7.63 -5.26 -9.02
N PHE A 23 -6.59 -6.03 -8.71
CA PHE A 23 -5.25 -5.54 -8.46
C PHE A 23 -4.39 -5.78 -9.68
N ARG A 24 -3.77 -4.72 -10.21
CA ARG A 24 -2.72 -4.82 -11.22
C ARG A 24 -1.39 -4.53 -10.53
N ILE A 25 -0.55 -5.54 -10.43
CA ILE A 25 0.72 -5.48 -9.70
C ILE A 25 1.84 -5.56 -10.73
N GLU A 26 2.68 -4.53 -10.79
CA GLU A 26 3.76 -4.41 -11.76
C GLU A 26 5.12 -4.42 -11.06
N PHE A 27 5.96 -5.40 -11.43
CA PHE A 27 7.32 -5.57 -10.91
C PHE A 27 8.36 -5.17 -11.96
N PHE A 28 9.24 -4.23 -11.63
CA PHE A 28 10.30 -3.81 -12.55
C PHE A 28 11.63 -4.42 -12.13
N ARG A 29 12.22 -5.25 -13.00
CA ARG A 29 13.43 -6.03 -12.66
C ARG A 29 14.62 -5.20 -12.17
N LYS A 30 14.72 -3.94 -12.56
CA LYS A 30 15.86 -3.06 -12.26
C LYS A 30 15.52 -1.96 -11.23
N GLU A 31 14.35 -2.03 -10.64
CA GLU A 31 13.87 -1.00 -9.74
C GLU A 31 13.61 -1.60 -8.35
N LYS A 32 13.78 -0.79 -7.31
CA LYS A 32 13.44 -1.17 -5.94
C LYS A 32 12.01 -0.76 -5.57
N TYR A 33 11.07 -0.87 -6.51
CA TYR A 33 9.66 -0.58 -6.26
C TYR A 33 8.72 -1.49 -7.04
N ILE A 34 7.50 -1.61 -6.52
CA ILE A 34 6.37 -2.32 -7.09
C ILE A 34 5.22 -1.31 -7.20
N LYS A 35 4.59 -1.25 -8.36
CA LYS A 35 3.36 -0.47 -8.55
C LYS A 35 2.15 -1.37 -8.35
N ILE A 36 1.15 -0.86 -7.66
CA ILE A 36 -0.17 -1.50 -7.54
C ILE A 36 -1.24 -0.51 -8.00
N GLU A 37 -2.11 -0.96 -8.88
CA GLU A 37 -3.35 -0.29 -9.22
C GLU A 37 -4.50 -1.13 -8.68
N THR A 38 -5.27 -0.59 -7.76
CA THR A 38 -6.47 -1.23 -7.22
C THR A 38 -7.68 -0.61 -7.86
N TYR A 39 -8.48 -1.41 -8.56
CA TYR A 39 -9.77 -1.02 -9.11
C TYR A 39 -10.89 -1.68 -8.32
N ILE A 40 -11.86 -0.90 -7.87
CA ILE A 40 -13.00 -1.34 -7.05
C ILE A 40 -14.26 -1.06 -7.85
N THR A 41 -14.92 -2.11 -8.31
CA THR A 41 -16.10 -2.04 -9.19
C THR A 41 -17.34 -2.49 -8.44
N ASN A 42 -18.44 -1.75 -8.55
CA ASN A 42 -19.74 -2.22 -8.08
C ASN A 42 -20.36 -3.14 -9.14
N ILE A 43 -20.37 -4.44 -8.86
CA ILE A 43 -20.98 -5.47 -9.72
C ILE A 43 -22.38 -5.86 -9.25
N GLY A 44 -22.86 -5.27 -8.15
CA GLY A 44 -24.23 -5.44 -7.67
C GLY A 44 -25.24 -4.58 -8.42
N SER A 45 -26.51 -4.70 -8.02
CA SER A 45 -27.62 -3.95 -8.63
C SER A 45 -27.95 -2.62 -7.94
N ASN A 46 -27.41 -2.40 -6.73
CA ASN A 46 -27.74 -1.23 -5.91
C ASN A 46 -26.49 -0.35 -5.72
N PRO A 47 -26.66 0.98 -5.63
CA PRO A 47 -25.58 1.89 -5.25
C PRO A 47 -24.98 1.56 -3.89
N ILE A 48 -23.69 1.83 -3.75
CA ILE A 48 -22.98 1.86 -2.46
C ILE A 48 -22.84 3.32 -2.08
N GLU A 49 -23.40 3.76 -0.95
CA GLU A 49 -23.40 5.19 -0.59
C GLU A 49 -22.06 5.66 -0.03
N ASP A 50 -21.45 4.85 0.84
CA ASP A 50 -20.23 5.19 1.57
C ASP A 50 -19.20 4.07 1.42
N LEU A 51 -18.42 4.11 0.33
CA LEU A 51 -17.30 3.20 0.14
C LEU A 51 -16.05 3.73 0.84
N GLU A 52 -15.50 2.92 1.74
CA GLU A 52 -14.19 3.12 2.36
C GLU A 52 -13.26 1.98 1.95
N TYR A 53 -12.08 2.33 1.44
CA TYR A 53 -11.01 1.39 1.12
C TYR A 53 -9.88 1.55 2.12
N LYS A 54 -9.43 0.44 2.70
CA LYS A 54 -8.29 0.41 3.63
C LYS A 54 -7.19 -0.49 3.11
N ARG A 55 -5.93 -0.05 3.25
CA ARG A 55 -4.74 -0.87 2.97
C ARG A 55 -3.83 -0.92 4.17
N PHE A 56 -3.49 -2.14 4.56
CA PHE A 56 -2.57 -2.45 5.66
C PHE A 56 -1.23 -2.88 5.09
N VAL A 57 -0.16 -2.40 5.73
CA VAL A 57 1.22 -2.71 5.35
C VAL A 57 2.01 -2.99 6.61
N ASP A 58 2.48 -4.22 6.70
CA ASP A 58 3.36 -4.67 7.74
C ASP A 58 4.75 -4.95 7.15
N TRP A 59 5.78 -4.48 7.85
CA TRP A 59 7.16 -4.63 7.41
C TRP A 59 8.00 -5.19 8.53
N ASP A 60 8.55 -6.37 8.27
CA ASP A 60 9.53 -7.01 9.12
C ASP A 60 10.95 -6.67 8.63
N VAL A 61 11.36 -5.40 8.75
CA VAL A 61 12.65 -4.95 8.24
C VAL A 61 13.75 -5.72 8.96
N TRP A 62 14.54 -6.51 8.20
CA TRP A 62 15.64 -7.31 8.75
C TRP A 62 15.28 -8.40 9.77
N TYR A 63 14.02 -8.81 9.89
CA TYR A 63 13.65 -9.95 10.73
C TYR A 63 14.51 -11.22 10.54
N PRO A 64 14.89 -11.66 9.32
CA PRO A 64 15.70 -12.87 9.18
C PRO A 64 17.03 -12.79 9.93
N LEU A 65 17.60 -11.59 10.04
CA LEU A 65 18.90 -11.33 10.67
C LEU A 65 18.75 -10.98 12.15
N LEU A 66 17.81 -10.09 12.49
CA LEU A 66 17.69 -9.54 13.85
C LEU A 66 16.78 -10.35 14.76
N LYS A 67 15.91 -11.20 14.18
CA LYS A 67 14.85 -11.92 14.90
C LYS A 67 13.95 -10.97 15.72
N SER A 68 13.73 -9.77 15.19
CA SER A 68 12.92 -8.70 15.78
C SER A 68 11.94 -8.18 14.73
N PHE A 69 10.71 -7.90 15.16
CA PHE A 69 9.66 -7.26 14.35
C PHE A 69 9.63 -5.74 14.55
N ASP A 70 10.35 -5.22 15.55
CA ASP A 70 10.41 -3.79 15.81
C ASP A 70 11.15 -3.03 14.70
N ASN A 71 10.55 -1.93 14.24
CA ASN A 71 11.17 -0.99 13.31
C ASN A 71 10.99 0.45 13.78
N TYR A 72 11.72 1.37 13.15
CA TYR A 72 11.37 2.78 13.19
C TYR A 72 10.30 3.07 12.13
N TRP A 73 9.24 3.79 12.51
CA TRP A 73 8.09 4.14 11.67
C TRP A 73 7.85 5.65 11.63
N GLY A 74 7.42 6.15 10.48
CA GLY A 74 6.94 7.52 10.36
C GLY A 74 6.44 7.85 8.96
N MET A 75 5.63 8.90 8.86
CA MET A 75 5.24 9.52 7.59
C MET A 75 6.27 10.55 7.17
N ASP A 76 6.65 10.54 5.90
CA ASP A 76 7.49 11.58 5.32
C ASP A 76 6.69 12.80 4.86
N ASP A 77 5.84 13.31 5.76
CA ASP A 77 4.94 14.43 5.51
C ASP A 77 5.57 15.81 5.78
N ILE A 78 6.76 15.84 6.38
CA ILE A 78 7.54 17.07 6.60
C ILE A 78 8.48 17.36 5.43
N ARG A 79 9.25 16.36 4.96
CA ARG A 79 10.25 16.56 3.89
C ARG A 79 9.63 16.43 2.51
N LYS A 80 8.72 15.47 2.33
CA LYS A 80 8.08 15.14 1.03
C LYS A 80 6.56 14.97 1.13
N PRO A 81 5.79 16.00 1.57
CA PRO A 81 4.35 15.91 1.79
C PRO A 81 3.52 15.44 0.57
N GLY A 82 4.03 15.62 -0.64
CA GLY A 82 3.35 15.20 -1.87
C GLY A 82 3.44 13.70 -2.19
N LEU A 83 4.32 12.95 -1.52
CA LEU A 83 4.50 11.52 -1.80
C LEU A 83 3.51 10.63 -1.06
N ASN A 84 2.85 11.15 -0.02
CA ASN A 84 2.01 10.35 0.89
C ASN A 84 2.74 9.07 1.31
N LEU A 85 3.95 9.21 1.86
CA LEU A 85 4.88 8.11 2.05
C LEU A 85 4.99 7.72 3.53
N ALA A 86 4.54 6.52 3.88
CA ALA A 86 4.85 5.86 5.14
C ALA A 86 6.18 5.13 4.99
N VAL A 87 7.05 5.22 6.00
CA VAL A 87 8.37 4.61 5.98
C VAL A 87 8.54 3.75 7.22
N ALA A 88 9.04 2.53 7.03
CA ALA A 88 9.68 1.75 8.08
C ALA A 88 11.17 1.56 7.77
N PHE A 89 12.01 1.64 8.80
CA PHE A 89 13.43 1.49 8.62
C PHE A 89 14.13 1.01 9.89
N LEU A 90 15.38 0.59 9.72
CA LEU A 90 16.34 0.43 10.80
C LEU A 90 17.54 1.32 10.53
N ASN A 91 18.00 1.99 11.57
CA ASN A 91 19.21 2.81 11.48
C ASN A 91 20.47 1.96 11.75
N GLU A 92 21.62 2.50 11.37
CA GLU A 92 22.91 1.83 11.48
C GLU A 92 23.34 1.48 12.91
N THR A 93 22.68 2.05 13.92
CA THR A 93 22.94 1.73 15.34
C THR A 93 22.42 0.33 15.69
N ILE A 94 21.37 -0.14 15.01
CA ILE A 94 20.71 -1.42 15.30
C ILE A 94 21.17 -2.52 14.34
N ALA A 95 21.40 -2.17 13.06
CA ALA A 95 21.77 -3.13 12.03
C ALA A 95 22.86 -2.56 11.10
N PRO A 96 23.82 -3.37 10.63
CA PRO A 96 24.84 -2.90 9.69
C PRO A 96 24.22 -2.53 8.32
N GLY A 97 24.21 -1.24 7.99
CA GLY A 97 23.58 -0.70 6.79
C GLY A 97 22.11 -0.33 7.03
N SER A 98 21.68 0.78 6.43
CA SER A 98 20.29 1.23 6.55
C SER A 98 19.44 0.66 5.41
N VAL A 99 18.26 0.14 5.74
CA VAL A 99 17.25 -0.22 4.74
C VAL A 99 15.97 0.51 5.12
N TYR A 100 15.42 1.22 4.12
CA TYR A 100 14.18 1.95 4.22
C TYR A 100 13.15 1.25 3.33
N MET A 101 12.01 0.91 3.90
CA MET A 101 10.84 0.37 3.22
C MET A 101 9.76 1.45 3.21
N GLY A 102 9.10 1.62 2.08
CA GLY A 102 8.12 2.68 1.88
C GLY A 102 6.82 2.19 1.26
N PHE A 103 5.72 2.81 1.69
CA PHE A 103 4.39 2.63 1.15
C PHE A 103 3.84 4.01 0.84
N ALA A 104 3.56 4.23 -0.43
CA ALA A 104 3.12 5.52 -0.94
C ALA A 104 1.84 5.38 -1.77
N SER A 105 1.17 6.49 -1.99
CA SER A 105 0.00 6.54 -2.87
C SER A 105 -0.05 7.81 -3.71
N LEU A 106 -0.58 7.67 -4.93
CA LEU A 106 -0.83 8.82 -5.80
C LEU A 106 -1.97 9.67 -5.23
N GLU A 107 -3.08 9.04 -4.86
CA GLU A 107 -4.18 9.67 -4.15
C GLU A 107 -3.78 9.87 -2.70
N ARG A 108 -3.88 11.10 -2.21
CA ARG A 108 -3.71 11.40 -0.79
C ARG A 108 -4.71 10.57 0.04
N PRO A 109 -4.25 9.76 1.01
CA PRO A 109 -5.17 9.04 1.88
C PRO A 109 -6.00 10.04 2.69
N THR A 110 -7.25 9.67 2.97
CA THR A 110 -8.12 10.43 3.87
C THR A 110 -7.53 10.46 5.27
N ASP A 111 -7.00 9.33 5.73
CA ASP A 111 -6.25 9.24 6.97
C ASP A 111 -5.18 8.13 6.94
N TYR A 112 -4.31 8.10 7.95
CA TYR A 112 -3.31 7.04 8.14
C TYR A 112 -3.18 6.61 9.61
N ASP A 113 -2.59 5.45 9.88
CA ASP A 113 -2.31 4.98 11.25
C ASP A 113 -1.02 4.14 11.28
N PHE A 114 -0.30 4.20 12.39
CA PHE A 114 0.82 3.31 12.75
C PHE A 114 0.43 2.44 13.95
N GLY A 115 -0.66 1.70 13.83
CA GLY A 115 -1.22 0.90 14.90
C GLY A 115 -1.62 -0.48 14.40
N TRP A 116 -1.42 -1.49 15.24
CA TRP A 116 -2.06 -2.79 15.06
C TRP A 116 -3.55 -2.63 15.35
N ASP A 117 -4.35 -2.29 14.35
CA ASP A 117 -5.78 -2.12 14.53
C ASP A 117 -6.48 -3.47 14.79
N ASP A 118 -7.42 -3.48 15.73
CA ASP A 118 -8.40 -4.55 15.88
C ASP A 118 -9.48 -4.30 14.83
N TYR A 119 -9.29 -4.92 13.66
CA TYR A 119 -9.93 -4.75 12.34
C TYR A 119 -11.46 -4.51 12.32
N THR A 120 -12.17 -4.77 13.41
CA THR A 120 -13.62 -4.63 13.53
C THR A 120 -14.09 -3.35 14.22
N SER A 121 -13.22 -2.65 14.95
CA SER A 121 -13.66 -1.71 15.99
C SER A 121 -13.28 -0.24 15.72
N ARG A 122 -12.17 0.03 15.03
CA ARG A 122 -11.73 1.42 14.78
C ARG A 122 -11.92 1.80 13.31
N GLY A 123 -12.56 2.94 13.11
CA GLY A 123 -12.47 3.68 11.84
C GLY A 123 -11.28 4.62 11.92
N ILE A 124 -11.46 5.86 11.46
CA ILE A 124 -10.55 7.01 11.65
C ILE A 124 -10.51 7.48 13.15
N SER A 125 -10.66 6.55 14.10
CA SER A 125 -10.85 6.85 15.52
C SER A 125 -9.59 6.50 16.31
N ASP A 126 -8.87 7.53 16.74
CA ASP A 126 -7.65 7.49 17.57
C ASP A 126 -6.41 6.89 16.88
N PRO A 127 -5.96 7.46 15.74
CA PRO A 127 -4.79 6.97 15.03
C PRO A 127 -3.49 7.26 15.80
N VAL A 128 -2.56 6.32 15.75
CA VAL A 128 -1.16 6.51 16.12
C VAL A 128 -0.45 7.21 14.97
N LYS A 129 0.04 8.43 15.24
CA LYS A 129 0.65 9.29 14.23
C LYS A 129 2.10 9.57 14.56
N ALA A 130 2.95 9.51 13.56
CA ALA A 130 4.31 10.03 13.66
C ALA A 130 4.82 10.50 12.31
N SER A 131 5.59 11.57 12.35
CA SER A 131 6.29 12.12 11.19
C SER A 131 7.78 11.84 11.30
N ILE A 132 8.41 11.58 10.16
CA ILE A 132 9.87 11.60 10.05
C ILE A 132 10.32 13.05 10.20
N SER A 133 11.24 13.32 11.11
CA SER A 133 11.80 14.66 11.28
C SER A 133 12.58 15.12 10.04
N ILE A 134 12.84 16.43 9.97
CA ILE A 134 13.61 17.03 8.87
C ILE A 134 14.98 16.35 8.65
N ASP A 135 15.65 15.93 9.73
CA ASP A 135 16.95 15.25 9.70
C ASP A 135 16.85 13.73 9.47
N GLY A 136 15.63 13.20 9.31
CA GLY A 136 15.39 11.79 9.00
C GLY A 136 15.49 10.83 10.19
N LYS A 137 15.50 11.34 11.43
CA LYS A 137 15.87 10.55 12.63
C LYS A 137 14.75 10.30 13.63
N THR A 138 13.78 11.20 13.77
CA THR A 138 12.66 11.03 14.69
C THR A 138 11.61 10.12 14.07
N SER A 139 11.18 9.11 14.82
CA SER A 139 10.23 8.08 14.39
C SER A 139 9.67 7.36 15.64
N LEU A 140 8.55 6.66 15.48
CA LEU A 140 8.07 5.70 16.46
C LEU A 140 8.93 4.43 16.36
N TYR A 141 9.34 3.85 17.48
CA TYR A 141 10.05 2.58 17.48
C TYR A 141 9.20 1.49 18.09
N GLY A 142 9.02 0.39 17.36
CA GLY A 142 8.28 -0.79 17.82
C GLY A 142 7.69 -1.59 16.67
N ASP A 143 7.00 -2.66 17.05
CA ASP A 143 6.19 -3.49 16.16
C ASP A 143 4.86 -2.78 15.86
N TYR A 144 4.70 -2.32 14.62
CA TYR A 144 3.54 -1.58 14.13
C TYR A 144 3.23 -1.99 12.69
N CYS A 145 2.10 -1.53 12.15
CA CYS A 145 1.83 -1.57 10.72
C CYS A 145 1.32 -0.21 10.23
N ALA A 146 1.57 0.12 8.95
CA ALA A 146 1.01 1.31 8.32
C ALA A 146 -0.37 1.00 7.75
N ILE A 147 -1.35 1.84 8.05
CA ILE A 147 -2.72 1.75 7.55
C ILE A 147 -3.03 3.03 6.79
N TYR A 148 -3.46 2.92 5.53
CA TYR A 148 -4.04 4.05 4.78
C TYR A 148 -5.53 3.82 4.55
N ASP A 149 -6.31 4.86 4.81
CA ASP A 149 -7.75 4.91 4.60
C ASP A 149 -8.10 5.88 3.48
N TRP A 150 -8.97 5.44 2.56
CA TRP A 150 -9.56 6.31 1.54
C TRP A 150 -11.09 6.25 1.63
N VAL A 151 -11.70 7.40 1.92
CA VAL A 151 -13.15 7.58 1.75
C VAL A 151 -13.42 7.86 0.29
N LEU A 152 -13.83 6.83 -0.44
CA LEU A 152 -14.10 6.89 -1.87
C LEU A 152 -15.53 7.38 -2.16
N GLY A 153 -16.42 7.37 -1.17
CA GLY A 153 -17.80 7.86 -1.27
C GLY A 153 -18.70 6.95 -2.11
N ARG A 154 -19.70 7.54 -2.76
CA ARG A 154 -20.71 6.77 -3.51
C ARG A 154 -20.11 6.02 -4.70
N LEU A 155 -20.55 4.78 -4.93
CA LEU A 155 -20.20 3.93 -6.07
C LEU A 155 -21.48 3.31 -6.69
N ASP A 156 -21.91 3.84 -7.84
CA ASP A 156 -23.10 3.38 -8.56
C ASP A 156 -22.88 2.01 -9.25
N PRO A 157 -23.95 1.25 -9.57
CA PRO A 157 -23.82 -0.02 -10.30
C PRO A 157 -23.03 0.13 -11.61
N GLY A 158 -22.01 -0.71 -11.79
CA GLY A 158 -21.08 -0.66 -12.93
C GLY A 158 -19.98 0.39 -12.83
N GLU A 159 -20.03 1.30 -11.85
CA GLU A 159 -18.97 2.28 -11.61
C GLU A 159 -17.72 1.61 -11.04
N THR A 160 -16.55 2.15 -11.39
CA THR A 160 -15.24 1.74 -10.87
C THR A 160 -14.51 2.94 -10.27
N LYS A 161 -13.95 2.77 -9.07
CA LYS A 161 -12.97 3.70 -8.49
C LYS A 161 -11.60 3.05 -8.43
N ALA A 162 -10.56 3.88 -8.44
CA ALA A 162 -9.17 3.44 -8.46
C ALA A 162 -8.35 4.08 -7.34
N VAL A 163 -7.41 3.32 -6.79
CA VAL A 163 -6.37 3.78 -5.86
C VAL A 163 -5.04 3.23 -6.34
N HIS A 164 -4.04 4.09 -6.46
CA HIS A 164 -2.71 3.77 -6.98
C HIS A 164 -1.69 3.83 -5.86
N MET A 165 -0.99 2.73 -5.63
CA MET A 165 -0.10 2.55 -4.49
C MET A 165 1.26 2.02 -4.92
N ILE A 166 2.29 2.41 -4.20
CA ILE A 166 3.66 1.99 -4.45
C ILE A 166 4.21 1.36 -3.18
N TYR A 167 4.81 0.19 -3.34
CA TYR A 167 5.75 -0.34 -2.37
C TYR A 167 7.15 -0.06 -2.90
N ALA A 168 8.01 0.56 -2.09
CA ALA A 168 9.37 0.89 -2.49
C ALA A 168 10.38 0.55 -1.39
N ALA A 169 11.64 0.46 -1.77
CA ALA A 169 12.77 0.31 -0.88
C ALA A 169 13.93 1.24 -1.28
N GLY A 170 14.81 1.55 -0.35
CA GLY A 170 16.04 2.30 -0.57
C GLY A 170 17.07 2.03 0.51
N ASP A 171 18.35 2.21 0.17
CA ASP A 171 19.46 2.08 1.12
C ASP A 171 19.64 3.39 1.92
N THR A 172 18.99 4.46 1.45
CA THR A 172 18.82 5.73 2.15
C THR A 172 17.38 6.22 2.02
N LEU A 173 16.95 7.12 2.91
CA LEU A 173 15.64 7.77 2.78
C LEU A 173 15.52 8.53 1.45
N GLU A 174 16.57 9.22 1.00
CA GLU A 174 16.56 9.96 -0.26
C GLU A 174 16.44 9.03 -1.48
N GLU A 175 17.09 7.85 -1.47
CA GLU A 175 16.90 6.85 -2.51
C GLU A 175 15.46 6.30 -2.51
N LEU A 176 14.88 6.04 -1.34
CA LEU A 176 13.48 5.61 -1.21
C LEU A 176 12.53 6.66 -1.79
N GLU A 177 12.67 7.93 -1.37
CA GLU A 177 11.89 9.07 -1.88
C GLU A 177 11.98 9.15 -3.42
N GLY A 178 13.19 9.06 -3.99
CA GLY A 178 13.41 9.09 -5.43
C GLY A 178 12.80 7.91 -6.19
N ASN A 179 12.83 6.70 -5.60
CA ASN A 179 12.17 5.52 -6.16
C ASN A 179 10.65 5.69 -6.20
N VAL A 180 10.06 6.26 -5.16
CA VAL A 180 8.62 6.57 -5.10
C VAL A 180 8.25 7.64 -6.13
N GLU A 181 8.99 8.74 -6.20
CA GLU A 181 8.77 9.81 -7.20
C GLU A 181 8.80 9.27 -8.62
N LYS A 182 9.81 8.45 -8.94
CA LYS A 182 9.95 7.79 -10.24
C LYS A 182 8.78 6.87 -10.56
N ALA A 183 8.29 6.11 -9.57
CA ALA A 183 7.16 5.21 -9.74
C ALA A 183 5.83 5.98 -9.93
N LEU A 184 5.61 7.05 -9.16
CA LEU A 184 4.42 7.90 -9.26
C LEU A 184 4.30 8.54 -10.66
N GLN A 185 5.42 8.99 -11.23
CA GLN A 185 5.47 9.56 -12.59
C GLN A 185 5.10 8.55 -13.70
N GLN A 186 5.08 7.25 -13.39
CA GLN A 186 4.72 6.20 -14.34
C GLN A 186 3.24 5.82 -14.31
N TYR A 187 2.46 6.36 -13.38
CA TYR A 187 1.02 6.35 -13.54
C TYR A 187 0.67 7.34 -14.66
N ALA A 188 0.09 6.83 -15.74
CA ALA A 188 -0.36 7.69 -16.83
C ALA A 188 -1.39 8.70 -16.29
N PRO A 189 -1.44 9.94 -16.81
CA PRO A 189 -2.58 10.81 -16.58
C PRO A 189 -3.83 10.04 -17.00
N VAL A 190 -4.78 9.85 -16.07
CA VAL A 190 -5.96 8.99 -16.25
C VAL A 190 -6.83 9.52 -17.39
N GLY A 191 -6.55 9.07 -18.61
CA GLY A 191 -7.45 9.09 -19.76
C GLY A 191 -7.91 7.66 -19.99
N GLY A 192 -9.17 7.38 -19.64
CA GLY A 192 -9.71 6.03 -19.50
C GLY A 192 -9.41 5.09 -20.67
N VAL A 193 -8.88 3.91 -20.35
CA VAL A 193 -9.00 2.72 -21.19
C VAL A 193 -9.37 1.56 -20.28
N VAL A 194 -10.61 1.11 -20.42
CA VAL A 194 -11.11 -0.15 -19.86
C VAL A 194 -10.51 -1.27 -20.69
N VAL A 195 -9.68 -2.11 -20.08
CA VAL A 195 -9.23 -3.37 -20.70
C VAL A 195 -10.24 -4.45 -20.33
N GLN A 196 -10.84 -5.10 -21.34
CA GLN A 196 -11.75 -6.24 -21.17
C GLN A 196 -11.05 -7.40 -20.46
N SER A 197 -11.76 -8.01 -19.51
CA SER A 197 -11.33 -9.15 -18.70
C SER A 197 -11.20 -10.42 -19.56
N ALA A 198 -10.08 -11.14 -19.38
CA ALA A 198 -10.02 -12.58 -19.66
C ALA A 198 -10.21 -13.30 -18.34
N GLU A 199 -11.21 -14.19 -18.27
CA GLU A 199 -11.49 -15.00 -17.09
C GLU A 199 -10.28 -15.89 -16.74
N LEU A 200 -9.81 -15.79 -15.50
CA LEU A 200 -8.80 -16.68 -14.94
C LEU A 200 -9.19 -17.02 -13.49
N ASN A 201 -9.63 -18.25 -13.29
CA ASN A 201 -9.91 -18.79 -11.96
C ASN A 201 -8.60 -18.90 -11.16
N LEU A 202 -8.45 -18.19 -10.04
CA LEU A 202 -7.46 -18.51 -9.00
C LEU A 202 -8.05 -18.10 -7.63
N LEU A 203 -8.21 -19.04 -6.68
CA LEU A 203 -7.23 -19.51 -5.69
C LEU A 203 -6.80 -18.39 -4.74
N ILE A 204 -7.04 -18.58 -3.43
CA ILE A 204 -6.49 -17.75 -2.36
C ILE A 204 -4.97 -17.75 -2.51
N ILE A 205 -4.36 -16.60 -2.84
CA ILE A 205 -2.91 -16.46 -2.91
C ILE A 205 -2.43 -15.63 -1.73
N ASN A 206 -1.78 -16.29 -0.77
CA ASN A 206 -0.84 -15.62 0.10
C ASN A 206 0.42 -15.37 -0.73
N PHE A 207 0.68 -14.12 -1.11
CA PHE A 207 1.96 -13.75 -1.71
C PHE A 207 2.91 -13.28 -0.60
N THR A 208 3.81 -14.18 -0.17
CA THR A 208 5.05 -13.76 0.47
C THR A 208 6.01 -13.36 -0.65
N ILE A 209 6.29 -12.06 -0.79
CA ILE A 209 7.32 -11.60 -1.73
C ILE A 209 8.65 -11.67 -0.99
N THR A 210 9.39 -12.77 -1.19
CA THR A 210 10.80 -12.84 -0.81
C THR A 210 11.61 -12.17 -1.91
N ALA A 211 11.77 -10.85 -1.84
CA ALA A 211 12.72 -10.17 -2.70
C ALA A 211 14.13 -10.53 -2.21
N ALA A 212 14.94 -11.16 -3.08
CA ALA A 212 16.38 -11.33 -2.87
C ALA A 212 17.15 -10.00 -3.06
N ILE A 213 16.58 -8.90 -2.58
CA ILE A 213 17.31 -7.68 -2.27
C ILE A 213 17.67 -7.88 -0.80
N ALA A 214 18.95 -8.09 -0.52
CA ALA A 214 19.46 -8.56 0.76
C ALA A 214 18.66 -8.04 1.98
N ALA A 215 18.10 -8.98 2.75
CA ALA A 215 17.65 -8.83 4.15
C ALA A 215 16.22 -8.36 4.50
N ALA A 216 15.25 -8.18 3.59
CA ALA A 216 13.87 -7.83 3.99
C ALA A 216 12.84 -8.94 3.68
N PHE A 217 11.93 -9.24 4.63
CA PHE A 217 10.68 -9.95 4.35
C PHE A 217 9.55 -8.92 4.24
N MET A 218 8.78 -8.98 3.16
CA MET A 218 7.55 -8.21 3.02
C MET A 218 6.36 -9.16 3.11
N THR A 219 5.52 -8.97 4.13
CA THR A 219 4.21 -9.60 4.24
C THR A 219 3.15 -8.51 4.05
N ALA A 220 2.64 -8.34 2.83
CA ALA A 220 1.58 -7.38 2.56
C ALA A 220 0.26 -8.12 2.38
N THR A 221 -0.53 -8.28 3.44
CA THR A 221 -1.87 -8.91 3.34
C THR A 221 -2.88 -8.28 4.30
N ILE A 222 -3.91 -7.67 3.72
CA ILE A 222 -5.35 -7.70 4.06
C ILE A 222 -5.96 -6.45 3.40
N VAL A 223 -7.02 -6.65 2.62
CA VAL A 223 -7.84 -5.57 2.07
C VAL A 223 -9.14 -5.58 2.84
N VAL A 224 -9.43 -4.49 3.55
CA VAL A 224 -10.71 -4.31 4.24
C VAL A 224 -11.53 -3.31 3.45
N LEU A 225 -12.72 -3.75 3.04
CA LEU A 225 -13.76 -2.89 2.49
C LEU A 225 -14.83 -2.72 3.54
N ARG A 226 -15.05 -1.49 3.99
CA ARG A 226 -16.19 -1.17 4.84
C ARG A 226 -17.30 -0.57 3.99
N LYS A 227 -18.50 -1.11 4.15
CA LYS A 227 -19.70 -0.72 3.42
C LYS A 227 -20.83 -0.48 4.41
N ARG A 228 -21.44 0.70 4.39
CA ARG A 228 -22.79 0.88 4.98
C ARG A 228 -23.82 0.62 3.89
N ILE A 229 -24.65 -0.40 4.11
CA ILE A 229 -25.88 -0.63 3.33
C ILE A 229 -27.02 -0.19 4.24
N ASN A 230 -27.76 0.84 3.85
CA ASN A 230 -29.04 1.12 4.50
C ASN A 230 -30.04 0.07 4.01
N THR A 231 -30.55 -0.74 4.94
CA THR A 231 -31.73 -1.61 4.75
C THR A 231 -33.00 -0.78 4.68
#